data_AF-A0A6M3K6N2-F1
#
_entry.id   AF-A0A6M3K6N2-F1
#
_cell.length_a   1.000
_cell.length_b   1.000
_cell.length_c   1.000
_cell.angle_alpha   90.00
_cell.angle_beta   90.00
_cell.angle_gamma   90.00
#
_symmetry.space_group_name_H-M   'P 1'
#
loop_
_entity.id
_entity.type
_entity.pdbx_description
1 polymer ?
#
loop_
_entity_poly.entity_id
_entity_poly.type
_entity_poly.pdbx_seq_one_letter_code
_entity_poly.pdbx_strand_id
1 'polypeptide(L)'
;MFQPADSIFTSLKALKAHITQKFLLGYELSSTDAGALSVSTPVTVLTCAASETRTLANGIPGQVKIIFLMTDGGQVVVTPTSLYNGDTITLADVNDAWFGIFYAGSWHTIAGTAAVSVLA
;
A
#
# COMPACT_ATOMS: atom_id res chain seq x y z
N MET A 1 -14.93 10.94 43.56
CA MET A 1 -15.27 11.68 42.33
C MET A 1 -15.58 10.65 41.26
N PHE A 2 -16.83 10.55 40.84
CA PHE A 2 -17.25 9.65 39.77
C PHE A 2 -17.14 10.43 38.45
N GLN A 3 -16.51 9.88 37.42
CA GLN A 3 -16.49 10.54 36.11
C GLN A 3 -17.92 10.56 35.55
N PRO A 4 -18.36 11.67 34.93
CA PRO A 4 -19.68 11.73 34.32
C PRO A 4 -19.77 10.71 33.18
N ALA A 5 -20.97 10.12 32.99
CA ALA A 5 -21.20 9.07 32.01
C ALA A 5 -20.76 9.47 30.58
N ASP A 6 -20.84 10.76 30.24
CA ASP A 6 -20.41 11.28 28.95
C ASP A 6 -18.91 11.14 28.68
N SER A 7 -18.08 11.19 29.73
CA SER A 7 -16.63 11.00 29.60
C SER A 7 -16.30 9.55 29.25
N ILE A 8 -16.98 8.57 29.86
CA ILE A 8 -16.74 7.15 29.58
C ILE A 8 -17.27 6.75 28.19
N PHE A 9 -18.40 7.30 27.74
CA PHE A 9 -18.90 7.03 26.39
C PHE A 9 -18.03 7.67 25.30
N THR A 10 -17.47 8.85 25.56
CA THR A 10 -16.50 9.50 24.66
C THR A 10 -15.22 8.68 24.56
N SER A 11 -14.67 8.24 25.70
CA SER A 11 -13.49 7.37 25.72
C SER A 11 -13.77 6.00 25.10
N LEU A 12 -14.96 5.42 25.28
CA LEU A 12 -15.34 4.15 24.66
C LEU A 12 -15.53 4.27 23.14
N LYS A 13 -16.04 5.42 22.65
CA LYS A 13 -16.12 5.72 21.21
C LYS A 13 -14.72 5.88 20.61
N ALA A 14 -13.83 6.58 21.31
CA ALA A 14 -12.42 6.72 20.93
C ALA A 14 -11.67 5.38 21.00
N LEU A 15 -11.99 4.52 21.97
CA LEU A 15 -11.41 3.19 22.12
C LEU A 15 -11.93 2.22 21.07
N LYS A 16 -13.21 2.27 20.70
CA LYS A 16 -13.75 1.50 19.56
C LYS A 16 -13.10 1.94 18.25
N ALA A 17 -12.91 3.25 18.05
CA ALA A 17 -12.14 3.75 16.91
C ALA A 17 -10.69 3.22 16.94
N HIS A 18 -10.04 3.23 18.11
CA HIS A 18 -8.68 2.70 18.25
C HIS A 18 -8.59 1.17 18.14
N ILE A 19 -9.54 0.37 18.65
CA ILE A 19 -9.52 -1.10 18.58
C ILE A 19 -9.87 -1.58 17.17
N THR A 20 -10.79 -0.90 16.48
CA THR A 20 -11.05 -1.13 15.06
C THR A 20 -9.86 -0.70 14.18
N GLN A 21 -9.05 0.27 14.64
CA GLN A 21 -7.87 0.79 13.95
C GLN A 21 -6.55 0.08 14.34
N LYS A 22 -6.54 -0.75 15.39
CA LYS A 22 -5.31 -1.34 15.97
C LYS A 22 -5.27 -2.84 15.70
N PHE A 23 -4.57 -3.16 14.60
CA PHE A 23 -4.21 -4.49 14.09
C PHE A 23 -5.30 -5.27 13.32
N LEU A 24 -5.99 -4.58 12.40
CA LEU A 24 -6.35 -5.19 11.12
C LEU A 24 -5.69 -4.34 10.04
N LEU A 25 -4.58 -4.83 9.48
CA LEU A 25 -3.93 -4.23 8.33
C LEU A 25 -4.87 -4.47 7.14
N GLY A 26 -5.85 -3.58 6.94
CA GLY A 26 -6.78 -3.70 5.82
C GLY A 26 -6.03 -3.79 4.48
N TYR A 27 -6.65 -4.47 3.51
CA TYR A 27 -6.17 -4.44 2.14
C TYR A 27 -7.18 -3.69 1.27
N GLU A 28 -6.67 -2.99 0.26
CA GLU A 28 -7.52 -2.50 -0.83
C GLU A 28 -7.49 -3.53 -1.97
N LEU A 29 -8.66 -3.86 -2.50
CA LEU A 29 -8.76 -4.48 -3.82
C LEU A 29 -8.88 -3.36 -4.84
N SER A 30 -7.86 -3.18 -5.67
CA SER A 30 -7.86 -2.19 -6.75
C SER A 30 -7.98 -2.92 -8.08
N SER A 31 -9.20 -2.89 -8.61
CA SER A 31 -9.53 -3.41 -9.94
C SER A 31 -9.27 -2.33 -10.98
N THR A 32 -8.46 -2.66 -12.00
CA THR A 32 -8.34 -1.96 -13.29
C THR A 32 -8.94 -0.56 -13.36
N ASP A 33 -8.10 0.43 -13.08
CA ASP A 33 -8.24 1.82 -13.54
C ASP A 33 -6.88 2.50 -13.39
N ALA A 34 -6.27 2.98 -14.49
CA ALA A 34 -4.97 3.66 -14.47
C ALA A 34 -4.99 4.81 -13.46
N GLY A 35 -4.35 4.63 -12.31
CA GLY A 35 -4.55 5.52 -11.17
C GLY A 35 -3.52 5.38 -10.06
N ALA A 36 -3.67 6.22 -9.04
CA ALA A 36 -2.81 6.22 -7.86
C ALA A 36 -3.25 5.13 -6.88
N LEU A 37 -2.28 4.33 -6.41
CA LEU A 37 -2.50 3.38 -5.32
C LEU A 37 -2.57 4.13 -3.99
N SER A 38 -3.43 3.66 -3.09
CA SER A 38 -3.56 4.30 -1.79
C SER A 38 -2.33 4.08 -0.93
N VAL A 39 -1.94 5.07 -0.13
CA VAL A 39 -0.99 4.91 0.98
C VAL A 39 -1.72 4.78 2.32
N SER A 40 -3.05 4.86 2.38
CA SER A 40 -3.77 4.69 3.66
C SER A 40 -3.90 3.23 4.09
N THR A 41 -3.78 2.31 3.15
CA THR A 41 -3.80 0.85 3.39
C THR A 41 -2.41 0.26 3.19
N PRO A 42 -1.95 -0.63 4.09
CA PRO A 42 -0.63 -1.25 3.97
C PRO A 42 -0.57 -2.28 2.84
N VAL A 43 -1.70 -2.88 2.44
CA VAL A 43 -1.75 -3.91 1.39
C VAL A 43 -2.64 -3.46 0.25
N THR A 44 -2.15 -3.58 -0.98
CA THR A 44 -2.93 -3.45 -2.22
C THR A 44 -2.91 -4.76 -2.96
N VAL A 45 -4.10 -5.25 -3.31
CA VAL A 45 -4.27 -6.39 -4.21
C VAL A 45 -4.77 -5.84 -5.54
N LEU A 46 -4.00 -6.06 -6.59
CA LEU A 46 -4.29 -5.62 -7.95
C LEU A 46 -4.92 -6.75 -8.75
N THR A 47 -5.87 -6.39 -9.59
CA THR A 47 -6.31 -7.24 -10.70
C THR A 47 -6.14 -6.47 -11.99
N CYS A 48 -5.48 -7.09 -12.97
CA CYS A 48 -5.18 -6.51 -14.26
C CYS A 48 -5.97 -7.23 -15.36
N ALA A 49 -6.58 -6.50 -16.29
CA ALA A 49 -7.23 -7.06 -17.48
C ALA A 49 -6.44 -6.82 -18.77
N ALA A 50 -5.51 -5.86 -18.74
CA ALA A 50 -4.59 -5.49 -19.82
C ALA A 50 -3.45 -4.65 -19.21
N SER A 51 -2.27 -4.66 -19.83
CA SER A 51 -1.10 -3.94 -19.32
C SER A 51 -1.42 -2.49 -18.97
N GLU A 52 -0.99 -2.06 -17.79
CA GLU A 52 -1.36 -0.76 -17.23
C GLU A 52 -0.27 -0.18 -16.34
N THR A 53 -0.32 1.14 -16.17
CA THR A 53 0.57 1.87 -15.26
C THR A 53 -0.21 2.41 -14.06
N ARG A 54 0.43 2.39 -12.90
CA ARG A 54 -0.07 2.91 -11.62
C ARG A 54 0.96 3.85 -11.02
N THR A 55 0.52 4.76 -10.16
CA THR A 55 1.43 5.61 -9.39
C THR A 55 1.35 5.30 -7.91
N LEU A 56 2.45 5.52 -7.18
CA LEU A 56 2.48 5.38 -5.72
C LEU A 56 3.04 6.65 -5.10
N ALA A 57 2.22 7.35 -4.32
CA ALA A 57 2.66 8.55 -3.61
C ALA A 57 3.70 8.22 -2.52
N ASN A 58 4.43 9.24 -2.08
CA ASN A 58 5.31 9.11 -0.92
C ASN A 58 4.52 8.79 0.35
N GLY A 59 5.09 7.91 1.17
CA GLY A 59 4.52 7.52 2.46
C GLY A 59 5.01 8.40 3.62
N ILE A 60 4.78 7.92 4.84
CA ILE A 60 5.35 8.48 6.07
C ILE A 60 6.52 7.60 6.52
N PRO A 61 7.64 8.15 7.05
CA PRO A 61 8.76 7.34 7.51
C PRO A 61 8.33 6.21 8.47
N GLY A 62 8.78 4.98 8.18
CA GLY A 62 8.43 3.76 8.91
C GLY A 62 7.19 3.04 8.38
N GLN A 63 6.49 3.60 7.39
CA GLN A 63 5.33 2.98 6.78
C GLN A 63 5.71 1.81 5.87
N VAL A 64 5.02 0.69 6.00
CA VAL A 64 5.15 -0.48 5.11
C VAL A 64 4.05 -0.47 4.05
N LYS A 65 4.41 -0.83 2.83
CA LYS A 65 3.47 -1.07 1.73
C LYS A 65 3.76 -2.41 1.08
N ILE A 66 2.70 -3.15 0.77
CA ILE A 66 2.73 -4.42 0.07
C ILE A 66 1.79 -4.31 -1.11
N ILE A 67 2.25 -4.71 -2.29
CA ILE A 67 1.47 -4.71 -3.53
C ILE A 67 1.53 -6.13 -4.10
N PHE A 68 0.38 -6.72 -4.39
CA PHE A 68 0.26 -8.05 -4.99
C PHE A 68 -0.53 -7.99 -6.29
N LEU A 69 -0.19 -8.84 -7.26
CA LEU A 69 -0.99 -9.08 -8.45
C LEU A 69 -1.77 -10.39 -8.30
N MET A 70 -3.10 -10.33 -8.31
CA MET A 70 -4.00 -11.48 -8.16
C MET A 70 -4.51 -12.03 -9.49
N THR A 71 -4.70 -11.16 -10.48
CA THR A 71 -5.16 -11.54 -11.82
C THR A 71 -4.28 -10.87 -12.85
N ASP A 72 -3.83 -11.64 -13.83
CA ASP A 72 -2.95 -11.20 -14.90
C ASP A 72 -3.69 -11.23 -16.25
N GLY A 73 -3.95 -10.06 -16.79
CA GLY A 73 -4.29 -9.85 -18.20
C GLY A 73 -3.22 -9.04 -18.93
N GLY A 74 -2.08 -8.80 -18.27
CA GLY A 74 -1.00 -7.92 -18.71
C GLY A 74 -0.16 -7.41 -17.53
N GLN A 75 0.94 -6.77 -17.88
CA GLN A 75 1.94 -6.27 -16.93
C GLN A 75 1.42 -5.03 -16.19
N VAL A 76 1.58 -4.98 -14.87
CA VAL A 76 1.32 -3.76 -14.09
C VAL A 76 2.65 -3.11 -13.74
N VAL A 77 2.85 -1.88 -14.21
CA VAL A 77 4.00 -1.05 -13.84
C VAL A 77 3.58 0.00 -12.84
N VAL A 78 4.12 -0.04 -11.63
CA VAL A 78 3.92 0.99 -10.60
C VAL A 78 5.11 1.95 -10.63
N THR A 79 4.85 3.24 -10.74
CA THR A 79 5.85 4.32 -10.67
C THR A 79 5.66 5.09 -9.36
N PRO A 80 6.46 4.81 -8.31
CA PRO A 80 6.45 5.62 -7.11
C PRO A 80 6.99 7.03 -7.37
N THR A 81 6.53 8.01 -6.58
CA THR A 81 7.08 9.38 -6.64
C THR A 81 8.57 9.42 -6.32
N SER A 82 8.99 8.62 -5.32
CA SER A 82 10.38 8.44 -4.95
C SER A 82 10.63 6.97 -4.62
N LEU A 83 11.43 6.28 -5.43
CA LEU A 83 11.87 4.91 -5.19
C LEU A 83 13.40 4.90 -5.07
N TYR A 84 13.91 4.24 -4.04
CA TYR A 84 15.34 4.12 -3.83
C TYR A 84 15.92 3.04 -4.76
N ASN A 85 16.98 3.38 -5.49
CA ASN A 85 17.66 2.49 -6.45
C ASN A 85 16.74 1.92 -7.56
N GLY A 86 15.73 2.67 -7.98
CA GLY A 86 14.81 2.31 -9.05
C GLY A 86 13.85 3.44 -9.35
N ASP A 87 13.12 3.32 -10.46
CA ASP A 87 12.05 4.24 -10.86
C ASP A 87 10.69 3.53 -10.93
N THR A 88 10.69 2.24 -11.21
CA THR A 88 9.47 1.45 -11.39
C THR A 88 9.53 0.10 -10.68
N ILE A 89 8.34 -0.40 -10.35
CA ILE A 89 8.07 -1.73 -9.82
C ILE A 89 7.14 -2.42 -10.82
N THR A 90 7.55 -3.54 -11.39
CA THR A 90 6.75 -4.29 -12.37
C THR A 90 6.27 -5.60 -11.76
N LEU A 91 4.96 -5.80 -11.76
CA LEU A 91 4.31 -7.07 -11.45
C LEU A 91 3.89 -7.70 -12.76
N ALA A 92 4.53 -8.84 -13.08
CA ALA A 92 4.46 -9.44 -14.40
C ALA A 92 3.48 -10.60 -14.47
N ASP A 93 3.43 -11.38 -13.41
CA ASP A 93 2.65 -12.60 -13.35
C ASP A 93 1.76 -12.61 -12.09
N VAL A 94 0.72 -13.44 -12.10
CA VAL A 94 -0.08 -13.69 -10.91
C VAL A 94 0.80 -14.17 -9.76
N ASN A 95 0.52 -13.65 -8.56
CA ASN A 95 1.28 -13.82 -7.33
C ASN A 95 2.59 -13.05 -7.26
N ASP A 96 2.90 -12.22 -8.26
CA ASP A 96 3.96 -11.26 -8.06
C ASP A 96 3.64 -10.31 -6.93
N ALA A 97 4.68 -9.98 -6.17
CA ALA A 97 4.57 -9.18 -4.97
C ALA A 97 5.74 -8.22 -4.84
N TRP A 98 5.44 -7.03 -4.36
CA TRP A 98 6.43 -6.06 -3.92
C TRP A 98 6.18 -5.70 -2.46
N PHE A 99 7.25 -5.71 -1.66
CA PHE A 99 7.24 -5.29 -0.27
C PHE A 99 8.22 -4.13 -0.12
N GLY A 100 7.76 -3.03 0.45
CA GLY A 100 8.59 -1.86 0.70
C GLY A 100 8.31 -1.16 2.00
N ILE A 101 9.28 -0.36 2.42
CA ILE A 101 9.20 0.54 3.56
C ILE A 101 9.52 1.97 3.10
N PHE A 102 8.72 2.95 3.50
CA PHE A 102 9.05 4.35 3.25
C PHE A 102 10.01 4.85 4.34
N TYR A 103 11.20 5.28 3.94
CA TYR A 103 12.21 5.81 4.85
C TYR A 103 13.07 6.83 4.11
N ALA A 104 13.60 7.82 4.84
CA ALA A 104 14.47 8.86 4.29
C ALA A 104 13.94 9.56 3.00
N GLY A 105 12.61 9.68 2.87
CA GLY A 105 11.98 10.36 1.73
C GLY A 105 11.83 9.51 0.46
N SER A 106 12.08 8.21 0.50
CA SER A 106 11.88 7.28 -0.62
C SER A 106 11.28 5.95 -0.16
N TRP A 107 10.65 5.23 -1.09
CA TRP A 107 10.32 3.83 -0.89
C TRP A 107 11.57 2.97 -1.05
N HIS A 108 11.83 2.11 -0.08
CA HIS A 108 12.90 1.11 -0.14
C HIS A 108 12.27 -0.27 -0.30
N THR A 109 12.64 -0.97 -1.37
CA THR A 109 12.26 -2.38 -1.55
C THR A 109 12.96 -3.24 -0.49
N ILE A 110 12.19 -4.07 0.20
CA ILE A 110 12.70 -4.97 1.26
C ILE A 110 12.60 -6.44 0.88
N ALA A 111 11.63 -6.81 0.04
CA ALA A 111 11.41 -8.18 -0.44
C ALA A 111 10.42 -8.17 -1.61
N GLY A 112 10.26 -9.33 -2.24
CA GLY A 112 9.27 -9.55 -3.30
C GLY A 112 9.85 -10.26 -4.51
N THR A 113 8.97 -10.57 -5.45
CA THR A 113 9.31 -11.12 -6.77
C THR A 113 9.15 -10.09 -7.88
N ALA A 114 8.41 -9.00 -7.62
CA ALA A 114 8.25 -7.89 -8.55
C ALA A 114 9.61 -7.29 -8.93
N ALA A 115 9.78 -7.01 -10.22
CA ALA A 115 11.01 -6.44 -10.74
C ALA A 115 11.11 -4.96 -10.38
N VAL A 116 12.24 -4.53 -9.83
CA VAL A 116 12.57 -3.12 -9.62
C VAL A 116 13.57 -2.69 -10.67
N SER A 117 13.25 -1.66 -11.44
CA SER A 117 14.10 -1.21 -12.55
C SER A 117 14.31 0.31 -12.55
N VAL A 118 15.45 0.74 -13.10
CA VAL A 118 15.78 2.13 -13.40
C VAL A 118 15.42 2.38 -14.86
N LEU A 119 14.74 3.49 -15.17
CA LEU A 119 14.49 3.88 -16.56
C LEU A 119 15.84 4.33 -17.17
N ALA A 120 16.24 3.64 -18.25
CA ALA A 120 17.46 3.95 -19.00
C ALA A 120 17.38 5.29 -19.74
#